data_AF-A0A0F9Q224-F1
#
_entry.id   AF-A0A0F9Q224-F1
#
_cell.length_a   1.000
_cell.length_b   1.000
_cell.length_c   1.000
_cell.angle_alpha   90.00
_cell.angle_beta   90.00
_cell.angle_gamma   90.00
#
_symmetry.space_group_name_H-M   'P 1'
#
loop_
_entity.id
_entity.type
_entity.pdbx_description
1 polymer ?
#
loop_
_entity_poly.entity_id
_entity_poly.type
_entity_poly.pdbx_seq_one_letter_code
_entity_poly.pdbx_strand_id
1 'polypeptide(L)'
;MSDKMRWRYGDTNPVWAAVDSETVIEIGDLLFQDEDDAKPASMIRDHLGPAEAIGATLTPQELQKSFASNFLGVAMQRSRNGDITTMRLATTGVFEFDCFGGTFELGDLIGVDYELPAEHPDVDGASETCRILSQQVTKVADSKFAIGRVAKRKASATTSVLIDIRSTVMTGGVEGSSRSGV
;
A
#
# COMPACT_ATOMS: atom_id res chain seq x y z
N MET A 1 -12.88 -5.07 4.97
CA MET A 1 -12.92 -6.37 4.27
C MET A 1 -12.93 -7.38 5.40
N SER A 2 -12.23 -8.52 5.38
CA SER A 2 -12.16 -9.42 6.54
C SER A 2 -10.71 -9.66 6.90
N ASP A 3 -10.38 -9.70 8.19
CA ASP A 3 -9.08 -10.12 8.72
C ASP A 3 -8.56 -11.35 7.96
N LYS A 4 -7.52 -11.19 7.14
CA LYS A 4 -6.95 -12.26 6.31
C LYS A 4 -5.44 -12.26 6.42
N MET A 5 -4.89 -13.34 6.95
CA MET A 5 -3.43 -13.52 6.97
C MET A 5 -2.92 -13.78 5.54
N ARG A 6 -2.30 -12.75 4.94
CA ARG A 6 -1.84 -12.76 3.53
C ARG A 6 -0.43 -13.32 3.35
N TRP A 7 0.35 -13.45 4.42
CA TRP A 7 1.70 -14.01 4.35
C TRP A 7 1.69 -15.46 3.87
N ARG A 8 2.63 -15.81 2.99
CA ARG A 8 2.78 -17.17 2.46
C ARG A 8 4.13 -17.79 2.80
N TYR A 9 5.23 -17.06 2.61
CA TYR A 9 6.60 -17.53 2.90
C TYR A 9 7.59 -16.36 2.90
N GLY A 10 8.85 -16.66 3.26
CA GLY A 10 9.93 -15.68 3.38
C GLY A 10 9.90 -14.97 4.74
N ASP A 11 11.04 -14.36 5.09
CA ASP A 11 11.20 -13.68 6.37
C ASP A 11 10.41 -12.38 6.40
N THR A 12 9.61 -12.21 7.45
CA THR A 12 8.72 -11.05 7.61
C THR A 12 9.39 -9.83 8.21
N ASN A 13 10.57 -10.00 8.82
CA ASN A 13 11.32 -8.96 9.54
C ASN A 13 10.39 -8.02 10.34
N PRO A 14 9.65 -8.59 11.31
CA PRO A 14 8.54 -7.91 11.94
C PRO A 14 9.01 -6.72 12.78
N VAL A 15 8.25 -5.63 12.72
CA VAL A 15 8.46 -4.45 13.56
C VAL A 15 7.19 -4.10 14.32
N TRP A 16 7.35 -3.32 15.38
CA TRP A 16 6.25 -2.77 16.16
C TRP A 16 6.09 -1.29 15.82
N ALA A 17 4.88 -0.88 15.46
CA ALA A 17 4.55 0.51 15.17
C ALA A 17 3.44 1.00 16.09
N ALA A 18 3.46 2.29 16.41
CA ALA A 18 2.36 2.96 17.11
C ALA A 18 1.15 3.10 16.17
N VAL A 19 -0.02 3.26 16.78
CA VAL A 19 -1.31 3.31 16.08
C VAL A 19 -2.19 4.26 16.85
N ASP A 20 -2.74 5.23 16.13
CA ASP A 20 -3.77 6.12 16.68
C ASP A 20 -5.01 5.33 17.10
N SER A 21 -5.61 5.72 18.21
CA SER A 21 -6.77 5.02 18.79
C SER A 21 -7.97 4.95 17.85
N GLU A 22 -8.15 5.95 16.99
CA GLU A 22 -9.26 6.01 16.03
C GLU A 22 -8.99 5.19 14.76
N THR A 23 -7.78 4.65 14.61
CA THR A 23 -7.34 3.95 13.41
C THR A 23 -7.71 2.47 13.48
N VAL A 24 -8.67 2.08 12.64
CA VAL A 24 -9.04 0.68 12.45
C VAL A 24 -8.15 0.06 11.36
N ILE A 25 -7.43 -1.00 11.73
CA ILE A 25 -6.55 -1.77 10.83
C ILE A 25 -6.92 -3.25 10.91
N GLU A 26 -7.14 -3.86 9.76
CA GLU A 26 -7.41 -5.28 9.60
C GLU A 26 -6.11 -6.05 9.34
N ILE A 27 -6.08 -7.33 9.70
CA ILE A 27 -4.95 -8.20 9.33
C ILE A 27 -4.85 -8.28 7.80
N GLY A 28 -3.65 -8.01 7.28
CA GLY A 28 -3.37 -8.01 5.85
C GLY A 28 -3.52 -6.64 5.17
N ASP A 29 -3.82 -5.58 5.92
CA ASP A 29 -3.80 -4.21 5.40
C ASP A 29 -2.38 -3.77 5.03
N LEU A 30 -2.30 -3.04 3.93
CA LEU A 30 -1.15 -2.25 3.52
C LEU A 30 -1.10 -0.98 4.38
N LEU A 31 0.03 -0.76 5.05
CA LEU A 31 0.23 0.34 5.98
C LEU A 31 1.30 1.30 5.46
N PHE A 32 1.07 2.59 5.68
CA PHE A 32 2.07 3.63 5.56
C PHE A 32 2.40 4.20 6.94
N GLN A 33 3.59 4.80 7.06
CA GLN A 33 3.96 5.57 8.24
C GLN A 33 3.58 7.02 8.05
N ASP A 34 2.83 7.56 9.01
CA ASP A 34 2.49 8.97 9.14
C ASP A 34 3.21 9.52 10.37
N GLU A 35 4.32 10.22 10.16
CA GLU A 35 5.23 10.70 11.21
C GLU A 35 5.72 9.59 12.15
N ASP A 36 4.95 9.23 13.17
CA ASP A 36 5.21 8.16 14.15
C ASP A 36 4.18 7.02 14.18
N ASP A 37 3.06 7.16 13.46
CA ASP A 37 1.96 6.19 13.49
C ASP A 37 1.81 5.37 12.21
N ALA A 38 1.36 4.12 12.37
CA ALA A 38 0.96 3.27 11.25
C ALA A 38 -0.50 3.51 10.88
N LYS A 39 -0.74 3.88 9.62
CA LYS A 39 -2.09 4.13 9.08
C LYS A 39 -2.38 3.25 7.84
N PRO A 40 -3.62 2.79 7.65
CA PRO A 40 -4.01 1.97 6.51
C PRO A 40 -3.99 2.78 5.21
N ALA A 41 -3.71 2.13 4.08
CA ALA A 41 -3.57 2.80 2.78
C ALA A 41 -4.77 3.68 2.40
N SER A 42 -5.98 3.32 2.83
CA SER A 42 -7.19 4.13 2.63
C SER A 42 -7.13 5.54 3.24
N MET A 43 -6.28 5.77 4.24
CA MET A 43 -6.12 7.08 4.92
C MET A 43 -5.04 7.97 4.30
N ILE A 44 -4.35 7.55 3.24
CA ILE A 44 -3.23 8.32 2.65
C ILE A 44 -3.64 9.71 2.14
N ARG A 45 -4.90 9.86 1.72
CA ARG A 45 -5.44 11.14 1.26
C ARG A 45 -5.56 12.15 2.41
N ASP A 46 -5.98 11.68 3.59
CA ASP A 46 -6.13 12.53 4.76
C ASP A 46 -4.75 12.99 5.28
N HIS A 47 -3.73 12.13 5.16
CA HIS A 47 -2.33 12.48 5.42
C HIS A 47 -1.79 13.59 4.49
N LEU A 48 -2.13 13.55 3.20
CA LEU A 48 -1.70 14.59 2.25
C LEU A 48 -2.45 15.91 2.41
N GLY A 49 -3.60 15.90 3.08
CA GLY A 49 -4.48 17.06 3.18
C GLY A 49 -5.18 17.41 1.85
N PRO A 50 -5.94 18.52 1.81
CA PRO A 50 -6.66 18.93 0.62
C PRO A 50 -5.70 19.35 -0.50
N ALA A 51 -6.12 19.18 -1.76
CA ALA A 51 -5.31 19.48 -2.94
C ALA A 51 -4.76 20.92 -2.94
N GLU A 52 -5.54 21.86 -2.40
CA GLU A 52 -5.18 23.27 -2.24
C GLU A 52 -4.02 23.48 -1.27
N ALA A 53 -3.90 22.66 -0.23
CA ALA A 53 -2.83 22.78 0.76
C ALA A 53 -1.47 22.35 0.21
N ILE A 54 -1.45 21.39 -0.72
CA ILE A 54 -0.23 20.88 -1.35
C ILE A 54 0.09 21.54 -2.70
N GLY A 55 -0.78 22.43 -3.18
CA GLY A 55 -0.62 23.12 -4.47
C GLY A 55 -0.58 22.16 -5.67
N ALA A 56 -1.19 20.98 -5.55
CA ALA A 56 -1.11 19.91 -6.53
C ALA A 56 -2.45 19.18 -6.69
N THR A 57 -2.71 18.71 -7.90
CA THR A 57 -3.86 17.84 -8.18
C THR A 57 -3.62 16.46 -7.56
N LEU A 58 -4.51 16.02 -6.67
CA LEU A 58 -4.50 14.67 -6.11
C LEU A 58 -4.94 13.65 -7.17
N THR A 59 -3.99 13.21 -7.98
CA THR A 59 -4.19 12.10 -8.92
C THR A 59 -3.96 10.75 -8.21
N PRO A 60 -4.54 9.66 -8.71
CA PRO A 60 -4.31 8.31 -8.20
C PRO A 60 -2.82 7.96 -8.15
N GLN A 61 -2.07 8.41 -9.14
CA GLN A 61 -0.63 8.20 -9.22
C GLN A 61 0.12 8.96 -8.12
N GLU A 62 -0.27 10.18 -7.78
CA GLU A 62 0.34 10.91 -6.65
C GLU A 62 -0.03 10.26 -5.30
N LEU A 63 -1.26 9.74 -5.14
CA LEU A 63 -1.62 8.95 -3.96
C LEU A 63 -0.79 7.67 -3.85
N GLN A 64 -0.65 6.92 -4.95
CA GLN A 64 0.20 5.71 -5.01
C GLN A 64 1.65 6.01 -4.70
N LYS A 65 2.19 7.11 -5.24
CA LYS A 65 3.56 7.56 -5.01
C LYS A 65 3.81 7.95 -3.56
N SER A 66 2.88 8.70 -2.97
CA SER A 66 2.94 9.07 -1.56
C SER A 66 2.89 7.82 -0.68
N PHE A 67 1.95 6.91 -0.97
CA PHE A 67 1.85 5.64 -0.26
C PHE A 67 3.13 4.82 -0.38
N ALA A 68 3.68 4.65 -1.59
CA ALA A 68 4.91 3.91 -1.82
C ALA A 68 6.12 4.55 -1.13
N SER A 69 6.20 5.88 -1.11
CA SER A 69 7.29 6.61 -0.44
C SER A 69 7.26 6.45 1.08
N ASN A 70 6.07 6.31 1.66
CA ASN A 70 5.87 6.14 3.10
C ASN A 70 5.52 4.70 3.48
N PHE A 71 5.70 3.74 2.57
CA PHE A 71 5.24 2.37 2.78
C PHE A 71 5.99 1.74 3.95
N LEU A 72 5.23 1.36 4.98
CA LEU A 72 5.75 0.80 6.22
C LEU A 72 5.76 -0.73 6.15
N GLY A 73 4.68 -1.34 5.66
CA GLY A 73 4.59 -2.79 5.53
C GLY A 73 3.16 -3.32 5.50
N VAL A 74 3.00 -4.59 5.90
CA VAL A 74 1.70 -5.29 5.94
C VAL A 74 1.33 -5.66 7.36
N ALA A 75 0.11 -5.32 7.78
CA ALA A 75 -0.42 -5.61 9.10
C ALA A 75 -0.41 -7.13 9.40
N MET A 76 0.25 -7.53 10.48
CA MET A 76 0.22 -8.93 10.99
C MET A 76 -0.75 -9.09 12.16
N GLN A 77 -1.23 -7.98 12.71
CA GLN A 77 -2.21 -7.90 13.79
C GLN A 77 -3.26 -6.87 13.43
N ARG A 78 -4.46 -7.05 13.99
CA ARG A 78 -5.53 -6.07 13.88
C ARG A 78 -5.40 -4.99 14.95
N SER A 79 -5.86 -3.79 14.64
CA SER A 79 -6.16 -2.72 15.61
C SER A 79 -7.61 -2.30 15.46
N ARG A 80 -8.33 -2.16 16.57
CA ARG A 80 -9.72 -1.72 16.60
C ARG A 80 -9.79 -0.28 17.06
N ASN A 81 -10.91 0.37 16.77
CA ASN A 81 -11.19 1.68 17.33
C ASN A 81 -11.14 1.61 18.88
N GLY A 82 -10.37 2.52 19.48
CA GLY A 82 -10.05 2.56 20.90
C GLY A 82 -8.79 1.79 21.31
N ASP A 83 -8.18 1.00 20.42
CA ASP A 83 -6.91 0.32 20.71
C ASP A 83 -5.76 1.33 20.61
N ILE A 84 -5.12 1.62 21.75
CA ILE A 84 -3.96 2.54 21.86
C ILE A 84 -2.61 1.80 21.87
N THR A 85 -2.60 0.54 21.47
CA THR A 85 -1.44 -0.34 21.60
C THR A 85 -0.66 -0.41 20.31
N THR A 86 0.66 -0.54 20.43
CA THR A 86 1.53 -0.85 19.30
C THR A 86 1.08 -2.14 18.60
N MET A 87 1.15 -2.17 17.27
CA MET A 87 0.86 -3.35 16.48
C MET A 87 2.10 -3.92 15.81
N ARG A 88 2.08 -5.23 15.55
CA ARG A 88 3.08 -5.91 14.75
C ARG A 88 2.73 -5.89 13.26
N LEU A 89 3.70 -5.50 12.44
CA LEU A 89 3.62 -5.53 10.97
C LEU A 89 4.85 -6.18 10.34
N ALA A 90 4.71 -6.67 9.12
CA ALA A 90 5.79 -7.25 8.32
C ALA A 90 6.38 -6.20 7.37
N THR A 91 7.70 -6.08 7.36
CA THR A 91 8.42 -5.10 6.52
C THR A 91 8.96 -5.72 5.23
N THR A 92 9.04 -7.05 5.18
CA THR A 92 9.46 -7.85 4.03
C THR A 92 8.65 -9.14 3.94
N GLY A 93 8.88 -9.94 2.90
CA GLY A 93 8.34 -11.30 2.75
C GLY A 93 7.30 -11.39 1.66
N VAL A 94 6.85 -12.62 1.36
CA VAL A 94 5.93 -12.86 0.25
C VAL A 94 4.48 -12.97 0.74
N PHE A 95 3.64 -12.10 0.19
CA PHE A 95 2.22 -11.96 0.54
C PHE A 95 1.34 -12.15 -0.68
N GLU A 96 0.14 -12.68 -0.47
CA GLU A 96 -0.89 -12.81 -1.49
C GLU A 96 -1.95 -11.71 -1.38
N PHE A 97 -2.05 -10.89 -2.41
CA PHE A 97 -3.02 -9.82 -2.52
C PHE A 97 -4.02 -10.08 -3.64
N ASP A 98 -5.20 -9.49 -3.47
CA ASP A 98 -6.24 -9.50 -4.50
C ASP A 98 -5.88 -8.43 -5.55
N CYS A 99 -6.31 -8.62 -6.80
CA CYS A 99 -6.11 -7.67 -7.90
C CYS A 99 -7.29 -7.73 -8.88
N PHE A 100 -7.57 -6.65 -9.61
CA PHE A 100 -8.74 -6.56 -10.51
C PHE A 100 -8.73 -7.60 -11.65
N GLY A 101 -7.55 -8.07 -12.05
CA GLY A 101 -7.39 -9.08 -13.09
C GLY A 101 -6.19 -8.78 -13.95
N GLY A 102 -5.20 -9.68 -13.98
CA GLY A 102 -3.98 -9.43 -14.75
C GLY A 102 -3.13 -10.66 -14.98
N THR A 103 -2.20 -10.54 -15.92
CA THR A 103 -1.06 -11.45 -16.03
C THR A 103 0.14 -10.80 -15.35
N PHE A 104 0.99 -11.61 -14.76
CA PHE A 104 2.09 -11.14 -13.93
C PHE A 104 3.35 -11.94 -14.27
N GLU A 105 4.41 -11.24 -14.63
CA GLU A 105 5.75 -11.80 -14.85
C GLU A 105 6.60 -11.62 -13.58
N LEU A 106 7.58 -12.51 -13.40
CA LEU A 106 8.46 -12.46 -12.23
C LEU A 106 9.23 -11.12 -12.20
N GLY A 107 9.19 -10.43 -11.06
CA GLY A 107 9.88 -9.15 -10.91
C GLY A 107 9.08 -7.93 -11.36
N ASP A 108 7.88 -8.11 -11.91
CA ASP A 108 6.96 -7.00 -12.21
C ASP A 108 6.75 -6.12 -10.97
N LEU A 109 6.71 -4.80 -11.18
CA LEU A 109 6.47 -3.84 -10.11
C LEU A 109 5.01 -3.83 -9.69
N ILE A 110 4.76 -3.86 -8.38
CA ILE A 110 3.42 -3.83 -7.81
C ILE A 110 3.28 -2.64 -6.88
N GLY A 111 2.20 -1.88 -7.06
CA GLY A 111 1.76 -0.79 -6.21
C GLY A 111 0.41 -1.10 -5.56
N VAL A 112 -0.01 -0.24 -4.65
CA VAL A 112 -1.36 -0.29 -4.07
C VAL A 112 -2.41 0.04 -5.14
N ASP A 113 -3.54 -0.66 -5.16
CA ASP A 113 -4.60 -0.37 -6.13
C ASP A 113 -5.45 0.83 -5.69
N TYR A 114 -6.16 1.42 -6.64
CA TYR A 114 -7.08 2.51 -6.41
C TYR A 114 -8.41 2.29 -7.11
N GLU A 115 -9.44 2.93 -6.59
CA GLU A 115 -10.76 2.97 -7.21
C GLU A 115 -11.11 4.42 -7.56
N LEU A 116 -11.59 4.60 -8.78
CA LEU A 116 -12.24 5.83 -9.23
C LEU A 116 -13.76 5.64 -9.13
N PRO A 117 -14.53 6.66 -8.69
CA PRO A 117 -15.98 6.57 -8.72
C PRO A 117 -16.50 6.48 -10.15
N ALA A 118 -17.55 5.68 -10.34
CA ALA A 118 -18.15 5.37 -11.65
C ALA A 118 -18.71 6.58 -12.42
N GLU A 119 -18.90 7.71 -11.75
CA GLU A 119 -19.51 8.93 -12.29
C GLU A 119 -18.52 10.07 -12.57
N HIS A 120 -17.20 9.80 -12.53
CA HIS A 120 -16.20 10.80 -12.85
C HIS A 120 -15.90 10.85 -14.37
N PRO A 121 -16.20 11.96 -15.08
CA PRO A 121 -15.94 12.09 -16.51
C PRO A 121 -14.47 12.43 -16.84
N ASP A 122 -13.59 12.62 -15.85
CA ASP A 122 -12.20 12.98 -16.13
C ASP A 122 -11.35 11.80 -16.61
N VAL A 123 -10.98 11.92 -17.88
CA VAL A 123 -10.04 11.08 -18.63
C VAL A 123 -8.62 11.14 -18.02
N ASP A 124 -8.35 12.12 -17.15
CA ASP A 124 -7.06 12.36 -16.51
C ASP A 124 -6.94 11.79 -15.08
N GLY A 125 -7.98 11.10 -14.58
CA GLY A 125 -7.94 10.37 -13.31
C GLY A 125 -7.88 11.22 -12.04
N ALA A 126 -7.73 12.55 -12.13
CA ALA A 126 -7.84 13.45 -11.00
C ALA A 126 -9.25 13.39 -10.40
N SER A 127 -9.37 12.93 -9.16
CA SER A 127 -10.64 12.98 -8.45
C SER A 127 -10.42 13.10 -6.96
N GLU A 128 -11.06 14.08 -6.34
CA GLU A 128 -11.12 14.25 -4.88
C GLU A 128 -11.71 13.01 -4.16
N THR A 129 -12.37 12.15 -4.91
CA THR A 129 -13.05 10.94 -4.45
C THR A 129 -12.33 9.64 -4.82
N CYS A 130 -11.14 9.74 -5.43
CA CYS A 130 -10.27 8.58 -5.61
C CYS A 130 -9.88 8.00 -4.24
N ARG A 131 -9.98 6.68 -4.11
CA ARG A 131 -9.62 5.96 -2.89
C ARG A 131 -8.59 4.88 -3.16
N ILE A 132 -7.60 4.79 -2.29
CA ILE A 132 -6.60 3.74 -2.31
C ILE A 132 -7.13 2.55 -1.50
N LEU A 133 -6.90 1.33 -1.99
CA LEU A 133 -7.45 0.12 -1.42
C LEU A 133 -6.43 -0.57 -0.52
N SER A 134 -6.72 -0.67 0.78
CA SER A 134 -5.79 -1.23 1.79
C SER A 134 -5.40 -2.68 1.57
N GLN A 135 -6.11 -3.44 0.75
CA GLN A 135 -5.88 -4.88 0.57
C GLN A 135 -5.90 -5.35 -0.89
N GLN A 136 -5.83 -4.41 -1.83
CA GLN A 136 -5.79 -4.72 -3.26
C GLN A 136 -4.55 -4.06 -3.88
N VAL A 137 -3.95 -4.75 -4.85
CA VAL A 137 -2.74 -4.29 -5.53
C VAL A 137 -2.89 -4.32 -7.03
N THR A 138 -2.11 -3.49 -7.69
CA THR A 138 -2.09 -3.37 -9.15
C THR A 138 -0.66 -3.31 -9.69
N LYS A 139 -0.51 -3.65 -10.96
CA LYS A 139 0.79 -3.55 -11.64
C LYS A 139 1.08 -2.08 -11.94
N VAL A 140 2.29 -1.64 -11.66
CA VAL A 140 2.76 -0.27 -11.92
C VAL A 140 3.93 -0.28 -12.89
N ALA A 141 4.11 0.81 -13.63
CA ALA A 141 5.16 0.93 -14.65
C ALA A 141 6.49 1.49 -14.11
N ASP A 142 6.45 2.22 -12.99
CA ASP A 142 7.57 2.97 -12.43
C ASP A 142 7.75 2.60 -10.95
N SER A 143 8.99 2.48 -10.50
CA SER A 143 9.31 2.00 -9.15
C SER A 143 8.91 2.99 -8.07
N LYS A 144 8.77 4.29 -8.38
CA LYS A 144 8.24 5.29 -7.43
C LYS A 144 6.82 5.02 -6.94
N PHE A 145 6.07 4.14 -7.62
CA PHE A 145 4.73 3.71 -7.22
C PHE A 145 4.73 2.30 -6.59
N ALA A 146 5.89 1.65 -6.51
CA ALA A 146 5.98 0.24 -6.16
C ALA A 146 6.26 0.04 -4.66
N ILE A 147 5.58 -0.95 -4.08
CA ILE A 147 5.75 -1.44 -2.70
C ILE A 147 6.38 -2.83 -2.65
N GLY A 148 6.60 -3.44 -3.81
CA GLY A 148 7.13 -4.78 -3.94
C GLY A 148 7.23 -5.24 -5.39
N ARG A 149 7.61 -6.51 -5.56
CA ARG A 149 7.71 -7.16 -6.87
C ARG A 149 6.99 -8.49 -6.90
N VAL A 150 6.48 -8.88 -8.06
CA VAL A 150 5.86 -10.19 -8.25
C VAL A 150 6.86 -11.30 -7.95
N ALA A 151 6.50 -12.18 -7.02
CA ALA A 151 7.29 -13.33 -6.58
C ALA A 151 6.93 -14.63 -7.32
N LYS A 152 5.78 -14.67 -8.02
CA LYS A 152 5.35 -15.83 -8.81
C LYS A 152 4.65 -15.41 -10.10
N ARG A 153 5.16 -15.90 -11.22
CA ARG A 153 4.57 -15.72 -12.54
C ARG A 153 3.14 -16.27 -12.62
N LYS A 154 2.25 -15.52 -13.27
CA LYS A 154 0.86 -15.86 -13.61
C LYS A 154 0.64 -15.58 -15.10
N ALA A 155 0.76 -16.63 -15.93
CA ALA A 155 0.67 -16.53 -17.39
C ALA A 155 -0.78 -16.34 -17.92
N SER A 156 -1.77 -16.63 -17.08
CA SER A 156 -3.20 -16.41 -17.36
C SER A 156 -3.76 -15.37 -16.40
N ALA A 157 -4.78 -14.64 -16.85
CA ALA A 157 -5.45 -13.64 -16.03
C ALA A 157 -5.91 -14.24 -14.69
N THR A 158 -5.52 -13.60 -13.59
CA THR A 158 -5.84 -14.03 -12.23
C THR A 158 -6.26 -12.85 -11.39
N THR A 159 -7.01 -13.12 -10.32
CA THR A 159 -7.47 -12.13 -9.35
C THR A 159 -6.64 -12.16 -8.06
N SER A 160 -5.55 -12.95 -8.01
CA SER A 160 -4.59 -12.94 -6.91
C SER A 160 -3.14 -13.01 -7.38
N VAL A 161 -2.28 -12.23 -6.73
CA VAL A 161 -0.85 -12.12 -7.04
C VAL A 161 0.00 -12.29 -5.79
N LEU A 162 1.13 -12.99 -5.93
CA LEU A 162 2.14 -13.14 -4.88
C LEU A 162 3.21 -12.07 -5.08
N ILE A 163 3.46 -11.28 -4.05
CA ILE A 163 4.40 -10.16 -4.10
C ILE A 163 5.41 -10.29 -2.95
N ASP A 164 6.70 -10.10 -3.25
CA ASP A 164 7.73 -9.80 -2.24
C ASP A 164 7.63 -8.32 -1.89
N ILE A 165 7.13 -8.01 -0.70
CA ILE A 165 7.00 -6.62 -0.24
C ILE A 165 8.35 -6.10 0.25
N ARG A 166 8.57 -4.79 0.11
CA ARG A 166 9.75 -4.10 0.65
C ARG A 166 9.36 -2.76 1.24
N SER A 167 9.43 -2.66 2.55
CA SER A 167 9.18 -1.42 3.29
C SER A 167 10.11 -0.30 2.83
N THR A 168 9.54 0.83 2.43
CA THR A 168 10.33 2.03 2.07
C THR A 168 10.96 2.65 3.30
N VAL A 169 10.20 2.73 4.39
CA VAL A 169 10.67 3.25 5.68
C VAL A 169 11.82 2.41 6.23
N MET A 170 11.66 1.09 6.30
CA MET A 170 12.57 0.24 7.04
C MET A 170 13.74 -0.29 6.20
N THR A 171 13.57 -0.40 4.87
CA THR A 171 14.57 -1.04 4.00
C THR A 171 14.99 -0.19 2.79
N GLY A 172 14.47 1.03 2.64
CA GLY A 172 14.73 1.88 1.47
C GLY A 172 13.88 1.54 0.24
N GLY A 173 12.96 0.58 0.36
CA GLY A 173 11.92 0.29 -0.63
C GLY A 173 12.41 -0.57 -1.79
N VAL A 174 11.64 -0.57 -2.88
CA VAL A 174 12.07 -1.12 -4.16
C VAL A 174 13.09 -0.15 -4.77
N GLU A 175 14.12 -0.65 -5.47
CA GLU A 175 15.10 0.23 -6.11
C GLU A 175 14.44 1.33 -6.97
N GLY A 176 14.71 2.60 -6.64
CA GLY A 176 14.08 3.79 -7.24
C GLY A 176 12.75 4.24 -6.60
N SER A 177 12.25 3.57 -5.56
CA SER A 177 11.03 3.95 -4.83
C SER A 177 11.28 4.81 -3.59
N SER A 178 12.52 4.87 -3.07
CA SER A 178 12.86 5.73 -1.95
C SER A 178 13.03 7.19 -2.37
N ARG A 179 12.59 8.10 -1.50
CA ARG A 179 12.93 9.52 -1.58
C ARG A 179 14.43 9.65 -1.29
N SER A 180 15.24 9.56 -2.32
CA SER A 180 16.69 9.78 -2.21
C SER A 180 16.94 11.21 -1.71
N GLY A 181 17.40 11.34 -0.47
CA GLY A 181 18.02 12.54 0.09
C GLY A 181 17.33 13.11 1.32
N VAL A 182 17.74 12.64 2.51
CA VAL A 182 18.24 13.43 3.65
C VAL A 182 19.10 12.54 4.54
#